data_AF-A0A165NI64-F1
#
_entry.id   AF-A0A165NI64-F1
#
_cell.length_a   1.000
_cell.length_b   1.000
_cell.length_c   1.000
_cell.angle_alpha   90.00
_cell.angle_beta   90.00
_cell.angle_gamma   90.00
#
_symmetry.space_group_name_H-M   'P 1'
#
loop_
_entity.id
_entity.type
_entity.pdbx_description
1 polymer ?
#
loop_
_entity_poly.entity_id
_entity_poly.type
_entity_poly.pdbx_seq_one_letter_code
_entity_poly.pdbx_strand_id
1 'polypeptide(L)'
;MIRKRVSKAVEDYDQRTQTVAALQRAKDQGLPRHPGQDVEYVIVDDDRRSKEWVQLAHESLSEYDTEFYRTLALRAGESVLRPLGWDQTDYRRYLRGTTTLSLEGFQ
;
A
#
# COMPACT_ATOMS: atom_id res chain seq x y z
N MET A 1 3.53 -4.51 -0.73
CA MET A 1 4.11 -3.70 -1.81
C MET A 1 3.05 -3.42 -2.88
N ILE A 2 3.04 -2.20 -3.42
CA ILE A 2 2.12 -1.70 -4.44
C ILE A 2 2.90 -1.43 -5.72
N ARG A 3 2.37 -1.89 -6.86
CA ARG A 3 2.88 -1.56 -8.21
C ARG A 3 1.84 -0.75 -8.96
N LYS A 4 2.23 0.37 -9.56
CA LYS A 4 1.37 1.22 -10.38
C LYS A 4 2.05 1.62 -11.68
N ARG A 5 1.38 1.41 -12.81
CA ARG A 5 1.76 2.00 -14.09
C ARG A 5 1.31 3.45 -14.13
N VAL A 6 2.24 4.36 -14.37
CA VAL A 6 1.95 5.80 -14.42
C VAL A 6 1.72 6.24 -15.86
N SER A 7 0.72 7.10 -16.08
CA SER A 7 0.34 7.58 -17.41
C SER A 7 0.79 9.01 -17.69
N LYS A 8 1.33 9.71 -16.68
CA LYS A 8 1.79 11.10 -16.77
C LYS A 8 3.09 11.28 -15.98
N ALA A 9 3.82 12.36 -16.26
CA ALA A 9 4.99 12.73 -15.48
C ALA A 9 4.56 13.30 -14.12
N VAL A 10 5.48 13.36 -13.15
CA VAL A 10 5.14 13.80 -11.78
C VAL A 10 4.67 15.25 -11.73
N GLU A 11 5.18 16.08 -12.65
CA GLU A 11 4.86 17.50 -12.81
C GLU A 11 3.43 17.73 -13.32
N ASP A 12 2.85 16.74 -13.99
CA ASP A 12 1.51 16.82 -14.59
C ASP A 12 0.39 16.36 -13.62
N TYR A 13 0.74 16.03 -12.37
CA TYR A 13 -0.21 15.64 -11.33
C TYR A 13 -0.52 16.80 -10.39
N ASP A 14 -1.77 17.27 -10.40
CA ASP A 14 -2.26 18.27 -9.45
C ASP A 14 -2.62 17.66 -8.08
N GLN A 15 -2.92 16.36 -8.05
CA GLN A 15 -3.43 15.67 -6.86
C GLN A 15 -2.31 15.05 -6.04
N ARG A 16 -2.33 15.31 -4.73
CA ARG A 16 -1.43 14.66 -3.77
C ARG A 16 -1.93 13.24 -3.48
N THR A 17 -1.32 12.26 -4.14
CA THR A 17 -1.61 10.83 -3.94
C THR A 17 -0.35 10.07 -3.53
N GLN A 18 -0.51 8.88 -2.96
CA GLN A 18 0.59 7.97 -2.63
C GLN A 18 1.50 7.69 -3.84
N THR A 19 0.91 7.51 -5.02
CA THR A 19 1.66 7.32 -6.28
C THR A 19 2.50 8.56 -6.62
N VAL A 20 1.96 9.77 -6.44
CA VAL A 20 2.69 11.03 -6.70
C VAL A 20 3.83 11.20 -5.69
N ALA A 21 3.61 10.85 -4.43
CA ALA A 21 4.68 10.82 -3.42
C ALA A 21 5.81 9.86 -3.83
N ALA A 22 5.48 8.67 -4.33
CA ALA A 22 6.46 7.70 -4.81
C ALA A 22 7.24 8.22 -6.02
N LEU A 23 6.55 8.83 -7.00
CA LEU A 23 7.19 9.46 -8.16
C LEU A 23 8.15 10.58 -7.76
N GLN A 24 7.72 11.44 -6.85
CA GLN A 24 8.53 12.54 -6.38
C GLN A 24 9.76 12.06 -5.60
N ARG A 25 9.60 11.05 -4.74
CA ARG A 25 10.72 10.41 -4.03
C ARG A 25 11.72 9.78 -5.00
N ALA A 26 11.23 9.12 -6.06
CA ALA A 26 12.09 8.53 -7.07
C ALA A 26 12.87 9.60 -7.84
N LYS A 27 12.21 10.72 -8.20
CA LYS A 27 12.85 11.89 -8.82
C LYS A 27 13.92 12.51 -7.91
N ASP A 28 13.65 12.66 -6.62
CA ASP A 28 14.60 13.23 -5.65
C ASP A 28 15.86 12.35 -5.50
N GLN A 29 15.76 11.04 -5.79
CA GLN A 29 16.89 10.09 -5.82
C GLN A 29 17.56 9.98 -7.19
N GLY A 30 17.20 10.82 -8.16
CA GLY A 30 17.76 10.77 -9.52
C GLY A 30 17.23 9.60 -10.36
N LEU A 31 16.12 8.98 -9.96
CA LEU A 31 15.46 7.86 -10.63
C LEU A 31 14.04 8.24 -11.10
N PRO A 32 13.87 9.30 -11.92
CA PRO A 32 12.55 9.73 -12.36
C PRO A 32 11.84 8.62 -13.15
N ARG A 33 10.51 8.60 -13.07
CA ARG A 33 9.67 7.69 -13.86
C ARG A 33 8.91 8.46 -14.92
N HIS A 34 8.86 7.89 -16.10
CA HIS A 34 8.19 8.43 -17.27
C HIS A 34 6.85 7.74 -17.51
N PRO A 35 5.92 8.39 -18.25
CA PRO A 35 4.69 7.74 -18.69
C PRO A 35 4.93 6.37 -19.32
N GLY A 36 4.11 5.39 -18.94
CA GLY A 36 4.23 4.00 -19.37
C GLY A 36 5.15 3.14 -18.51
N GLN A 37 5.90 3.72 -17.58
CA GLN A 37 6.72 2.97 -16.62
C GLN A 37 5.94 2.62 -15.35
N ASP A 38 6.46 1.65 -14.62
CA ASP A 38 5.92 1.24 -13.33
C ASP A 38 6.69 1.93 -12.20
N VAL A 39 5.96 2.29 -11.15
CA VAL A 39 6.49 2.68 -9.85
C VAL A 39 6.06 1.67 -8.81
N GLU A 40 7.01 1.28 -7.97
CA GLU A 40 6.85 0.26 -6.95
C GLU A 40 7.20 0.83 -5.58
N TYR A 41 6.28 0.69 -4.64
CA TYR A 41 6.43 1.29 -3.31
C TYR A 41 5.67 0.53 -2.23
N VAL A 42 6.03 0.81 -0.97
CA VAL A 42 5.38 0.35 0.25
C VAL A 42 4.92 1.58 1.03
N ILE A 43 3.73 1.50 1.64
CA ILE A 43 3.23 2.53 2.55
C ILE A 43 3.85 2.30 3.93
N VAL A 44 4.54 3.31 4.45
CA VAL A 44 5.24 3.26 5.74
C VAL A 44 4.48 3.98 6.83
N ASP A 45 3.77 5.06 6.48
CA ASP A 45 2.96 5.85 7.39
C ASP A 45 1.85 6.54 6.57
N ASP A 46 0.61 6.05 6.62
CA ASP A 46 -0.51 6.63 5.87
C ASP A 46 -1.08 7.90 6.55
N ASP A 47 -0.71 8.17 7.80
CA ASP A 47 -1.23 9.28 8.62
C ASP A 47 -0.51 10.61 8.38
N ARG A 48 0.75 10.59 7.91
CA ARG A 48 1.47 11.82 7.54
C ARG A 48 0.76 12.55 6.39
N ARG A 49 1.27 13.68 5.88
CA ARG A 49 0.79 14.31 4.61
C ARG A 49 1.86 14.67 3.57
N SER A 50 2.87 13.82 3.37
CA SER A 50 4.12 14.19 2.64
C SER A 50 4.77 13.03 1.84
N LYS A 51 5.99 13.24 1.31
CA LYS A 51 6.79 12.20 0.62
C LYS A 51 7.25 11.06 1.55
N GLU A 52 7.13 11.25 2.87
CA GLU A 52 7.57 10.30 3.90
C GLU A 52 6.59 9.13 4.07
N TRP A 53 5.45 9.19 3.39
CA TRP A 53 4.42 8.16 3.29
C TRP A 53 4.88 6.83 2.71
N VAL A 54 5.88 6.88 1.84
CA VAL A 54 6.24 5.78 0.96
C VAL A 54 7.72 5.51 1.00
N GLN A 55 8.06 4.23 0.96
CA GLN A 55 9.38 3.75 0.57
C GLN A 55 9.30 3.09 -0.80
N LEU A 56 10.28 3.35 -1.65
CA LEU A 56 10.42 2.70 -2.96
C LEU A 56 10.92 1.28 -2.76
N ALA A 57 10.56 0.37 -3.68
CA ALA A 57 10.90 -1.05 -3.55
C ALA A 57 12.43 -1.33 -3.52
N HIS A 58 13.25 -0.44 -4.09
CA HIS A 58 14.71 -0.56 -4.07
C HIS A 58 15.37 0.01 -2.80
N GLU A 59 14.59 0.65 -1.93
CA GLU A 59 15.08 1.11 -0.63
C GLU A 59 15.12 -0.05 0.36
N SER A 60 15.97 0.06 1.39
CA SER A 60 15.95 -0.88 2.51
C SER A 60 14.65 -0.73 3.28
N LEU A 61 13.69 -1.61 2.99
CA LEU A 61 12.39 -1.66 3.66
C LEU A 61 12.61 -1.98 5.14
N SER A 62 12.42 -0.98 6.02
CA SER A 62 12.59 -1.15 7.46
C SER A 62 11.27 -1.52 8.13
N GLU A 63 10.22 -0.74 7.86
CA GLU A 63 8.91 -0.83 8.49
C GLU A 63 7.82 -0.50 7.46
N TYR A 64 6.61 -1.02 7.68
CA TYR A 64 5.44 -0.71 6.87
C TYR A 64 4.23 -0.47 7.76
N ASP A 65 3.28 0.31 7.25
CA ASP A 65 2.04 0.60 7.96
C ASP A 65 1.14 -0.64 7.98
N THR A 66 1.21 -1.37 9.09
CA THR A 66 0.47 -2.63 9.24
C THR A 66 -1.04 -2.39 9.23
N GLU A 67 -1.53 -1.29 9.80
CA GLU A 67 -2.96 -0.99 9.85
C GLU A 67 -3.51 -0.58 8.49
N PHE A 68 -2.72 0.14 7.69
CA PHE A 68 -3.03 0.40 6.28
C PHE A 68 -3.22 -0.91 5.51
N TYR A 69 -2.23 -1.80 5.55
CA TYR A 69 -2.29 -3.06 4.80
C TYR A 69 -3.35 -4.02 5.33
N ARG A 70 -3.58 -4.04 6.65
CA ARG A 70 -4.70 -4.77 7.26
C ARG A 70 -6.03 -4.28 6.72
N THR A 71 -6.26 -2.98 6.69
CA THR A 71 -7.47 -2.38 6.15
C THR A 71 -7.64 -2.70 4.66
N LEU A 72 -6.55 -2.64 3.88
CA LEU A 72 -6.57 -3.00 2.48
C LEU A 72 -6.96 -4.47 2.25
N ALA A 73 -6.38 -5.39 3.03
CA ALA A 73 -6.69 -6.82 2.95
C ALA A 73 -8.15 -7.11 3.32
N LEU A 74 -8.67 -6.46 4.38
CA LEU A 74 -10.07 -6.60 4.80
C LEU A 74 -11.03 -6.12 3.71
N ARG A 75 -10.75 -4.97 3.08
CA ARG A 75 -11.58 -4.45 1.97
C ARG A 75 -11.56 -5.39 0.76
N ALA A 76 -10.40 -5.94 0.42
CA ALA A 76 -10.29 -6.91 -0.68
C ALA A 76 -11.11 -8.18 -0.38
N GLY A 77 -11.00 -8.70 0.85
CA GLY A 77 -11.79 -9.83 1.30
C GLY A 77 -13.29 -9.56 1.29
N GLU A 78 -13.73 -8.39 1.75
CA GLU A 78 -15.13 -7.96 1.70
C GLU A 78 -15.64 -7.91 0.26
N SER A 79 -14.85 -7.34 -0.67
CA SER A 79 -15.22 -7.27 -2.08
C SER A 79 -15.48 -8.64 -2.71
N VAL A 80 -14.77 -9.69 -2.25
CA VAL A 80 -14.90 -11.06 -2.78
C VAL A 80 -16.03 -11.82 -2.11
N LEU A 81 -16.27 -11.61 -0.81
CA LEU A 81 -17.29 -12.37 -0.06
C LEU A 81 -18.67 -11.73 -0.08
N ARG A 82 -18.79 -10.43 -0.39
CA ARG A 82 -20.09 -9.74 -0.51
C ARG A 82 -21.11 -10.48 -1.39
N PRO A 83 -20.75 -11.00 -2.59
CA PRO A 83 -21.66 -11.79 -3.42
C PRO A 83 -22.17 -13.08 -2.76
N LEU A 84 -21.47 -13.59 -1.73
CA LEU A 84 -21.84 -14.78 -0.97
C LEU A 84 -22.70 -14.43 0.26
N GLY A 85 -23.12 -13.18 0.40
CA GLY A 85 -23.97 -12.71 1.50
C GLY A 85 -23.24 -12.39 2.79
N TRP A 86 -21.91 -12.31 2.77
CA TRP A 86 -21.11 -11.96 3.94
C TRP A 86 -21.04 -10.45 4.15
N ASP A 87 -21.12 -10.02 5.40
CA ASP A 87 -20.93 -8.63 5.79
C ASP A 87 -19.68 -8.42 6.70
N GLN A 88 -19.43 -7.17 7.10
CA GLN A 88 -18.29 -6.83 7.97
C GLN A 88 -18.37 -7.49 9.37
N THR A 89 -19.57 -7.77 9.85
CA THR A 89 -19.83 -8.41 11.14
C THR A 89 -19.40 -9.88 11.09
N ASP A 90 -19.74 -10.58 10.01
CA ASP A 90 -19.33 -11.97 9.78
C ASP A 90 -17.81 -12.10 9.73
N TYR A 91 -17.15 -11.19 9.02
CA TYR A 91 -15.69 -11.09 8.95
C TYR A 91 -15.04 -10.90 10.32
N ARG A 92 -15.50 -9.89 11.08
CA ARG A 92 -14.96 -9.59 12.42
C ARG A 92 -15.23 -10.70 13.41
N ARG A 93 -16.32 -11.45 13.24
CA ARG A 93 -16.63 -12.62 14.07
C ARG A 93 -15.66 -13.76 13.76
N TYR A 94 -15.44 -14.07 12.48
CA TYR A 94 -14.52 -15.13 12.06
C TYR A 94 -13.07 -14.82 12.47
N LEU A 95 -12.62 -13.59 12.27
CA LEU A 95 -11.27 -13.14 12.60
C LEU A 95 -10.98 -13.08 14.11
N ARG A 96 -12.00 -12.99 14.96
CA ARG A 96 -11.83 -12.93 16.42
C ARG A 96 -11.31 -14.22 17.04
N GLY A 97 -11.49 -15.35 16.35
CA GLY A 97 -11.01 -16.67 16.79
C GLY A 97 -9.68 -17.08 16.15
N THR A 98 -9.08 -16.23 15.32
CA THR A 98 -7.87 -16.57 14.56
C THR A 98 -6.64 -15.97 15.24
N THR A 99 -5.67 -16.82 15.57
CA THR A 99 -4.37 -16.38 16.06
C THR A 99 -3.58 -15.81 14.89
N THR A 100 -3.08 -14.58 15.03
CA THR A 100 -2.09 -14.04 14.10
C THR A 100 -0.81 -14.86 14.24
N LEU A 101 -0.54 -15.72 13.25
CA LEU A 101 0.74 -16.41 13.16
C LEU A 101 1.78 -15.40 12.70
N SER A 102 2.67 -14.97 13.61
CA SER A 102 3.87 -14.27 13.20
C SER A 102 4.83 -15.25 12.55
N LEU A 103 5.67 -14.77 11.63
CA LEU A 103 6.73 -15.57 11.02
C LEU A 103 7.72 -16.14 12.06
N GLU A 104 7.82 -15.52 13.23
CA GLU A 104 8.58 -16.03 14.38
C GLU A 104 8.02 -17.36 14.91
N GLY A 105 6.74 -17.66 14.66
CA GLY A 105 6.10 -18.92 15.03
C GLY A 105 6.42 -20.11 14.09
N PHE A 106 7.19 -19.90 13.02
CA PHE A 106 7.57 -20.92 12.04
C PHE A 106 9.07 -21.28 12.10
N GLN A 107 9.71 -21.13 13.27
CA GLN A 107 11.13 -21.44 13.49
C GLN A 107 11.39 -22.94 13.68
#